data_AF-B2L5K0-F1
#
_entry.id   AF-B2L5K0-F1
#
_cell.length_a   1.000
_cell.length_b   1.000
_cell.length_c   1.000
_cell.angle_alpha   90.00
_cell.angle_beta   90.00
_cell.angle_gamma   90.00
#
_symmetry.space_group_name_H-M   'P 1'
#
loop_
_entity.id
_entity.type
_entity.pdbx_description
1 polymer ?
#
loop_
_entity_poly.entity_id
_entity_poly.type
_entity_poly.pdbx_seq_one_letter_code
_entity_poly.pdbx_strand_id
1 'polypeptide(L)' 'FDKAINSALAQRVRNRVNFRGSLNTYRFCDNVWTFVLNDVEFREVTDLVKVDKVKIVACDGKNTGSNTTE' A
#
# COMPACT_ATOMS: atom_id res chain seq x y z
N PHE A 1 18.89 0.77 -6.16
CA PHE A 1 18.03 0.49 -4.98
C PHE A 1 16.61 0.16 -5.42
N ASP A 2 15.94 1.04 -6.18
CA ASP A 2 14.52 0.90 -6.56
C ASP A 2 14.18 -0.45 -7.22
N LYS A 3 15.01 -0.92 -8.15
CA LYS A 3 14.83 -2.24 -8.78
C LYS A 3 14.85 -3.39 -7.75
N ALA A 4 15.77 -3.33 -6.79
CA ALA A 4 15.95 -4.37 -5.79
C ALA A 4 14.77 -4.45 -4.81
N ILE A 5 14.28 -3.30 -4.32
CA ILE A 5 13.14 -3.28 -3.38
C ILE A 5 11.84 -3.72 -4.05
N ASN A 6 11.57 -3.27 -5.28
CA ASN A 6 10.38 -3.70 -6.03
C ASN A 6 10.39 -5.21 -6.29
N SER A 7 11.54 -5.77 -6.70
CA SER A 7 11.69 -7.21 -6.90
C SER A 7 11.52 -8.00 -5.60
N ALA A 8 12.13 -7.54 -4.50
CA ALA A 8 12.03 -8.23 -3.22
C ALA A 8 10.60 -8.24 -2.67
N LEU A 9 9.88 -7.11 -2.73
CA LEU A 9 8.48 -7.03 -2.30
C LEU A 9 7.58 -7.96 -3.11
N ALA A 10 7.71 -7.97 -4.44
CA ALA A 10 6.87 -8.79 -5.32
C ALA A 10 7.11 -10.31 -5.14
N GLN A 11 8.35 -10.71 -4.89
CA GLN A 11 8.73 -12.13 -4.90
C GLN A 11 8.75 -12.78 -3.52
N ARG A 12 9.12 -12.02 -2.48
CA ARG A 12 9.44 -12.57 -1.15
C ARG A 12 8.35 -12.33 -0.11
N VAL A 13 7.56 -11.27 -0.26
CA VAL A 13 6.54 -10.89 0.71
C VAL A 13 5.23 -11.62 0.41
N ARG A 14 4.67 -12.29 1.42
CA ARG A 14 3.45 -13.13 1.30
C ARG A 14 2.38 -12.79 2.34
N ASN A 15 2.75 -12.07 3.39
CA ASN A 15 1.83 -11.70 4.45
C ASN A 15 0.79 -10.71 3.95
N ARG A 16 -0.42 -10.81 4.53
CA ARG A 16 -1.56 -9.95 4.20
C ARG A 16 -1.99 -9.20 5.45
N VAL A 17 -2.14 -7.90 5.31
CA VAL A 17 -2.63 -7.01 6.36
C VAL A 17 -4.01 -6.47 5.95
N ASN A 18 -4.93 -6.40 6.90
CA ASN A 18 -6.20 -5.69 6.75
C ASN A 18 -6.15 -4.41 7.58
N PHE A 19 -6.85 -3.36 7.17
CA PHE A 19 -6.94 -2.13 7.95
C PHE A 19 -8.32 -1.49 7.85
N ARG A 20 -8.69 -0.74 8.90
CA ARG A 20 -9.90 0.08 8.95
C ARG A 20 -9.56 1.41 9.61
N GLY A 21 -10.14 2.50 9.11
CA GLY A 21 -10.01 3.82 9.70
C GLY A 21 -10.96 4.81 9.05
N SER A 22 -10.96 6.04 9.55
CA SER A 22 -11.78 7.13 9.04
C SER A 22 -11.01 7.94 8.00
N LEU A 23 -11.51 8.04 6.77
CA LEU A 23 -10.87 8.84 5.73
C LEU A 23 -10.94 10.33 6.07
N ASN A 24 -9.79 10.99 6.14
CA ASN A 24 -9.68 12.43 6.40
C ASN A 24 -9.57 13.21 5.09
N THR A 25 -8.58 12.88 4.26
CA THR A 25 -8.42 13.52 2.94
C THR A 25 -7.86 12.52 1.93
N TYR A 26 -8.14 12.76 0.66
CA TYR A 26 -7.62 11.98 -0.45
C TYR A 26 -7.20 12.89 -1.61
N ARG A 27 -6.26 12.41 -2.43
CA ARG A 27 -5.82 13.05 -3.67
C ARG A 27 -5.40 11.99 -4.68
N PHE A 28 -5.77 12.19 -5.93
CA PHE A 28 -5.25 11.46 -7.06
C PHE A 28 -4.59 12.43 -8.04
N CYS A 29 -3.32 12.21 -8.34
CA CYS A 29 -2.53 13.02 -9.26
C CYS A 29 -1.38 12.15 -9.79
N ASP A 30 -1.05 12.26 -11.08
CA ASP A 30 0.04 11.53 -11.73
C ASP A 30 0.03 10.01 -11.51
N ASN A 31 -1.14 9.38 -11.55
CA ASN A 31 -1.34 7.95 -11.29
C ASN A 31 -0.91 7.50 -9.88
N VAL A 32 -0.85 8.44 -8.94
CA VAL A 32 -0.56 8.17 -7.53
C VAL A 32 -1.74 8.59 -6.67
N TRP A 33 -2.23 7.65 -5.87
CA TRP A 33 -3.18 7.92 -4.81
C TRP A 33 -2.46 8.31 -3.53
N THR A 34 -2.95 9.36 -2.87
CA THR A 34 -2.55 9.75 -1.52
C THR A 34 -3.78 9.82 -0.63
N PHE A 35 -3.81 9.04 0.44
CA PHE A 35 -4.86 9.07 1.46
C PHE A 35 -4.27 9.49 2.81
N VAL A 36 -5.03 10.24 3.59
CA VAL A 36 -4.78 10.44 5.03
C VAL A 36 -5.99 9.92 5.76
N LEU A 37 -5.77 9.01 6.71
CA LEU A 37 -6.81 8.44 7.55
C LEU A 37 -6.53 8.78 9.00
N ASN A 38 -7.59 8.92 9.80
CA ASN A 38 -7.54 9.03 11.26
C ASN A 38 -8.05 7.74 11.90
N ASP A 39 -7.66 7.49 13.14
CA ASP A 39 -8.14 6.38 13.99
C ASP A 39 -8.04 5.02 13.29
N VAL A 40 -6.83 4.68 12.83
CA VAL A 40 -6.60 3.48 12.01
C VAL A 40 -6.18 2.30 12.86
N GLU A 41 -6.83 1.16 12.61
CA GLU A 41 -6.44 -0.16 13.11
C GLU A 41 -5.89 -0.99 11.94
N PHE A 42 -4.63 -1.40 12.03
CA PHE A 42 -4.02 -2.42 11.18
C PHE A 42 -4.09 -3.77 11.91
N ARG A 43 -4.48 -4.81 11.17
CA ARG A 43 -4.59 -6.18 11.66
C ARG A 43 -3.83 -7.13 10.75
N GLU A 44 -2.83 -7.77 11.31
CA GLU A 44 -2.19 -8.99 10.81
C GLU A 44 -2.66 -10.17 11.69
N VAL A 45 -2.46 -11.42 11.26
CA VAL A 45 -3.10 -12.63 11.83
C VAL A 45 -3.35 -12.60 13.35
N THR A 46 -2.32 -12.27 14.14
CA THR A 46 -2.41 -12.11 15.60
C THR A 46 -2.19 -10.69 16.08
N ASP A 47 -1.67 -9.82 15.22
CA ASP A 47 -1.10 -8.54 15.63
C ASP A 47 -2.03 -7.39 15.26
N LEU A 48 -2.21 -6.48 16.23
CA LEU A 48 -3.09 -5.32 16.09
C LEU A 48 -2.31 -4.06 16.42
N VAL A 49 -2.24 -3.15 15.45
CA VAL A 49 -1.55 -1.86 15.59
C VAL A 49 -2.57 -0.73 15.41
N LYS A 50 -2.65 0.16 16.39
CA LYS A 50 -3.50 1.36 16.35
C LYS A 50 -2.64 2.60 16.15
N VAL A 51 -3.09 3.50 15.26
CA VAL A 51 -2.44 4.79 15.02
C VAL A 51 -3.48 5.89 14.85
N ASP A 52 -3.23 7.05 15.46
CA ASP A 52 -4.16 8.18 15.40
C ASP A 52 -4.29 8.74 13.98
N LYS A 53 -3.20 8.67 13.19
CA LYS A 53 -3.15 9.21 11.84
C LYS A 53 -2.14 8.45 10.98
N VAL A 54 -2.53 8.13 9.74
CA VAL A 54 -1.64 7.50 8.75
C VAL A 54 -1.78 8.18 7.38
N LYS A 55 -0.67 8.25 6.64
CA LYS A 55 -0.65 8.67 5.23
C LYS A 55 -0.31 7.47 4.36
N ILE A 56 -1.18 7.11 3.43
CA ILE A 56 -0.98 6.04 2.45
C ILE A 56 -0.69 6.68 1.10
N VAL A 57 0.44 6.32 0.48
CA VAL A 57 0.81 6.72 -0.89
C VAL A 57 0.92 5.46 -1.73
N ALA A 58 0.13 5.36 -2.80
CA ALA A 58 0.03 4.17 -3.64
C ALA A 58 0.19 4.54 -5.11
N CYS A 59 1.24 4.01 -5.75
CA CYS A 59 1.44 4.10 -7.20
C CYS A 59 0.62 3.02 -7.93
N ASP A 60 0.27 3.27 -9.19
CA ASP A 60 -0.39 2.26 -10.03
C ASP A 60 0.51 1.03 -10.25
N GLY A 61 0.00 -0.15 -9.90
CA GLY A 61 0.70 -1.43 -10.07
C GLY A 61 0.52 -2.06 -11.46
N LYS A 62 -0.30 -1.49 -12.35
CA LYS A 62 -0.63 -2.09 -13.66
C LYS A 62 0.59 -2.28 -14.59
N ASN A 63 1.68 -1.52 -14.39
CA ASN A 63 2.89 -1.63 -15.21
C ASN A 63 3.89 -2.71 -14.75
N THR A 64 3.64 -3.45 -13.67
CA THR A 64 4.58 -4.49 -13.21
C THR A 64 4.26 -5.88 -13.77
N GLY A 65 3.29 -6.00 -14.67
CA GLY A 65 2.79 -7.29 -15.20
C GLY A 65 2.91 -7.52 -16.71
N SER A 66 3.43 -6.57 -17.50
CA SER A 66 3.58 -6.77 -18.95
C SER A 66 4.87 -7.55 -19.29
N ASN A 67 4.85 -8.87 -19.04
CA ASN A 67 5.41 -9.80 -20.01
C ASN A 67 4.34 -10.04 -21.08
N THR A 68 3.99 -8.99 -21.81
CA THR A 68 3.26 -9.14 -23.06
C THR A 68 4.32 -9.54 -24.07
N THR A 69 4.38 -10.82 -24.39
CA THR A 69 4.93 -11.32 -25.65
C THR A 69 4.35 -10.49 -26.79
N GLU A 70 5.19 -9.68 -27.43
CA GLU A 70 5.21 -9.65 -28.90
C GLU A 70 5.91 -10.91 -29.41
#